data_AF-A0A353YD81-F1
#
_entry.id   AF-A0A353YD81-F1
#
_cell.length_a   1.000
_cell.length_b   1.000
_cell.length_c   1.000
_cell.angle_alpha   90.00
_cell.angle_beta   90.00
_cell.angle_gamma   90.00
#
_symmetry.space_group_name_H-M   'P 1'
#
loop_
_entity.id
_entity.type
_entity.pdbx_description
1 polymer ?
#
loop_
_entity_poly.entity_id
_entity_poly.type
_entity_poly.pdbx_seq_one_letter_code
_entity_poly.pdbx_strand_id
1 'polypeptide(L)'
;YLSGAAQSLVALIFIAFYPTQIPLVLALGAIYGLGYGLYYAVDWALACDTLPDRSKSAKDMGLFHVAQTLPQTIAPAIGGFLLDYFNHVSPNSGYRAVFASAIVFFLLGTVFVSRIKSVR
;
A
#
# COMPACT_ATOMS: atom_id res chain seq x y z
N TYR A 1 11.97 0.07 2.15
CA TYR A 1 11.86 0.44 3.58
C TYR A 1 11.45 1.89 3.77
N LEU A 2 12.18 2.87 3.22
CA LEU A 2 11.88 4.29 3.41
C LEU A 2 10.50 4.70 2.87
N SER A 3 10.10 4.18 1.70
CA SER A 3 8.78 4.44 1.09
C SER A 3 7.61 3.95 1.95
N GLY A 4 7.66 2.70 2.41
CA GLY A 4 6.62 2.14 3.29
C GLY A 4 6.53 2.85 4.65
N ALA A 5 7.66 3.28 5.21
CA ALA A 5 7.68 4.10 6.42
C ALA A 5 7.03 5.48 6.19
N ALA A 6 7.34 6.15 5.08
CA ALA A 6 6.73 7.42 4.72
C ALA A 6 5.21 7.31 4.52
N GLN A 7 4.75 6.27 3.83
CA GLN A 7 3.31 5.99 3.64
C GLN A 7 2.60 5.69 4.96
N SER A 8 3.21 4.87 5.82
CA SER A 8 2.65 4.53 7.14
C SER A 8 2.56 5.76 8.05
N LEU A 9 3.55 6.65 8.01
CA LEU A 9 3.53 7.91 8.75
C LEU A 9 2.37 8.80 8.31
N VAL A 10 2.14 8.92 6.99
CA VAL A 10 0.99 9.67 6.48
C VAL A 10 -0.32 9.08 6.98
N ALA A 11 -0.50 7.76 6.90
CA ALA A 11 -1.70 7.09 7.40
C ALA A 11 -1.93 7.33 8.91
N LEU A 12 -0.86 7.28 9.72
CA LEU A 12 -0.91 7.60 11.14
C LEU A 12 -1.35 9.03 11.41
N ILE A 13 -0.87 10.01 10.64
CA ILE A 13 -1.27 11.42 10.78
C ILE A 13 -2.77 11.58 10.48
N PHE A 14 -3.29 10.89 9.46
CA PHE A 14 -4.72 10.90 9.15
C PHE A 14 -5.56 10.31 10.30
N ILE A 15 -5.11 9.22 10.92
CA ILE A 15 -5.82 8.60 12.07
C ILE A 15 -5.78 9.52 13.30
N ALA A 16 -4.61 10.08 13.63
CA ALA A 16 -4.39 10.78 14.90
C ALA A 16 -4.96 12.20 14.91
N PHE A 17 -4.85 12.93 13.80
CA PHE A 17 -5.19 14.35 13.75
C PHE A 17 -6.47 14.68 12.99
N TYR A 18 -7.02 13.71 12.25
CA TYR A 18 -8.25 13.87 11.46
C TYR A 18 -8.29 15.20 10.68
N PRO A 19 -7.28 15.47 9.81
CA PRO A 19 -7.08 16.77 9.20
C PRO A 19 -8.27 17.15 8.31
N THR A 20 -8.92 18.28 8.61
CA THR A 20 -10.03 18.84 7.83
C THR A 20 -9.60 19.92 6.85
N GLN A 21 -8.38 20.44 7.01
CA GLN A 21 -7.82 21.49 6.16
C GLN A 21 -7.35 20.91 4.83
N ILE A 22 -8.00 21.32 3.73
CA ILE A 22 -7.68 20.85 2.36
C ILE A 22 -6.18 20.98 2.02
N PRO A 23 -5.48 22.10 2.32
CA PRO A 23 -4.06 22.21 1.99
C PRO A 23 -3.19 21.16 2.70
N LEU A 24 -3.50 20.84 3.96
CA LEU A 24 -2.77 19.84 4.74
C LEU A 24 -3.01 18.42 4.18
N VAL A 25 -4.26 18.11 3.84
CA VAL A 25 -4.63 16.82 3.21
C VAL A 25 -3.88 16.63 1.89
N LEU A 26 -3.81 17.67 1.05
CA LEU A 26 -3.09 17.63 -0.23
C LEU A 26 -1.57 17.48 -0.03
N ALA A 27 -0.98 18.19 0.93
CA ALA A 27 0.45 18.07 1.25
C ALA A 27 0.81 16.64 1.71
N LEU A 28 0.00 16.05 2.59
CA LEU A 28 0.17 14.67 3.03
C LEU A 28 -0.02 13.68 1.86
N GLY A 29 -1.00 13.92 0.99
CA GLY A 29 -1.22 13.14 -0.23
C GLY A 29 -0.02 13.19 -1.19
N ALA A 30 0.63 14.35 -1.34
CA ALA A 30 1.83 14.48 -2.14
C ALA A 30 2.99 13.64 -1.58
N ILE A 31 3.20 13.67 -0.27
CA ILE A 31 4.24 12.85 0.40
C ILE A 31 3.95 11.36 0.23
N TYR A 32 2.69 10.96 0.41
CA TYR A 32 2.26 9.57 0.17
C TYR A 32 2.51 9.15 -1.28
N GLY A 33 2.14 10.02 -2.24
CA GLY A 33 2.31 9.79 -3.67
C GLY A 33 3.78 9.63 -4.07
N LEU A 34 4.68 10.43 -3.51
CA LEU A 34 6.12 10.29 -3.73
C LEU A 34 6.63 8.93 -3.22
N GLY A 35 6.23 8.54 -2.00
CA GLY A 35 6.57 7.22 -1.45
C GLY A 35 6.02 6.08 -2.31
N TYR A 36 4.79 6.22 -2.81
CA TYR A 36 4.13 5.25 -3.67
C TYR A 36 4.80 5.11 -5.02
N GLY A 37 5.14 6.21 -5.68
CA GLY A 37 5.85 6.19 -6.97
C GLY A 37 7.21 5.52 -6.86
N LEU A 38 7.99 5.85 -5.83
CA LEU A 38 9.29 5.22 -5.58
C LEU A 38 9.17 3.71 -5.31
N TYR A 39 8.17 3.31 -4.51
CA TYR A 39 7.91 1.89 -4.25
C TYR A 39 7.56 1.15 -5.54
N TYR A 40 6.61 1.69 -6.31
CA TYR A 40 6.09 1.06 -7.52
C TYR A 40 7.16 0.91 -8.61
N ALA A 41 8.00 1.94 -8.80
CA ALA A 41 9.10 1.90 -9.76
C ALA A 41 10.13 0.80 -9.43
N VAL A 42 10.51 0.68 -8.16
CA VAL A 42 11.48 -0.34 -7.71
C VAL A 42 10.88 -1.74 -7.79
N ASP A 43 9.61 -1.92 -7.40
CA ASP A 43 8.92 -3.22 -7.45
C ASP A 43 8.83 -3.73 -8.90
N TRP A 44 8.47 -2.85 -9.83
CA TRP A 44 8.41 -3.19 -11.26
C TRP A 44 9.79 -3.53 -11.84
N ALA A 45 10.81 -2.75 -11.51
CA ALA A 45 12.18 -3.01 -11.95
C ALA A 45 12.69 -4.37 -11.42
N LEU A 46 12.47 -4.66 -10.13
CA LEU A 46 12.84 -5.93 -9.51
C LEU A 46 12.13 -7.11 -10.17
N ALA A 47 10.85 -6.98 -10.51
CA ALA A 47 10.10 -8.02 -11.22
C ALA A 47 10.70 -8.31 -12.60
N CYS A 48 11.06 -7.27 -13.35
CA CYS A 48 11.74 -7.40 -14.65
C CYS A 48 13.14 -8.03 -14.55
N ASP A 49 13.87 -7.75 -13.47
CA ASP A 49 15.23 -8.27 -13.24
C ASP A 49 15.24 -9.71 -12.74
N THR A 50 14.19 -10.13 -12.04
CA THR A 50 14.06 -11.47 -11.44
C THR A 50 13.34 -12.49 -12.34
N LEU A 51 13.07 -12.13 -13.60
CA LEU A 51 12.46 -13.03 -14.57
C LEU A 51 13.27 -14.34 -14.73
N PRO A 52 12.67 -15.52 -14.48
CA PRO A 52 13.37 -16.80 -14.56
C PRO A 52 13.84 -17.15 -15.96
N ASP A 53 13.02 -16.86 -16.98
CA ASP A 53 13.27 -17.19 -18.37
C ASP A 53 12.89 -16.01 -19.28
N ARG A 54 13.90 -15.34 -19.84
CA ARG A 54 13.70 -14.17 -20.72
C ARG A 54 12.85 -14.51 -21.95
N SER A 55 12.86 -15.77 -22.43
CA SER A 55 12.06 -16.20 -23.59
C SER A 55 10.56 -16.28 -23.29
N LYS A 56 10.18 -16.37 -22.00
CA LYS A 56 8.79 -16.42 -21.52
C LYS A 56 8.38 -15.16 -20.75
N SER A 57 9.14 -14.08 -20.91
CA SER A 57 8.93 -12.80 -20.22
C SER A 57 7.48 -12.28 -20.29
N ALA A 58 6.79 -12.43 -21.44
CA ALA A 58 5.40 -12.02 -21.57
C ALA A 58 4.45 -12.80 -20.63
N LYS A 59 4.66 -14.11 -20.46
CA LYS A 59 3.86 -14.95 -19.57
C LYS A 59 4.14 -14.62 -18.10
N ASP A 60 5.42 -14.48 -17.75
CA ASP A 60 5.84 -14.24 -16.37
C ASP A 60 5.46 -12.82 -15.90
N MET A 61 5.63 -11.81 -16.75
CA MET A 61 5.13 -10.45 -16.47
C MET A 61 3.60 -10.38 -16.46
N GLY A 62 2.93 -11.19 -17.28
CA GLY A 62 1.47 -11.35 -17.21
C GLY A 62 1.02 -11.87 -15.85
N LEU A 63 1.70 -12.90 -15.32
CA LEU A 63 1.43 -13.43 -13.98
C LEU A 63 1.72 -12.40 -12.88
N PHE A 64 2.84 -11.67 -12.98
CA PHE A 64 3.18 -10.58 -12.06
C PHE A 64 2.07 -9.52 -12.02
N HIS A 65 1.58 -9.09 -13.19
CA HIS A 65 0.51 -8.10 -13.26
C HIS A 65 -0.82 -8.62 -12.67
N VAL A 66 -1.17 -9.89 -12.91
CA VAL A 66 -2.34 -10.51 -12.27
C VAL A 66 -2.19 -10.53 -10.75
N ALA A 67 -1.00 -10.85 -10.23
CA ALA A 67 -0.72 -10.83 -8.80
C ALA A 67 -0.81 -9.43 -8.19
N GLN A 68 -0.52 -8.37 -8.96
CA GLN A 68 -0.69 -6.97 -8.54
C GLN A 68 -2.15 -6.51 -8.56
N THR A 69 -2.89 -6.83 -9.63
CA THR A 69 -4.25 -6.33 -9.86
C THR A 69 -5.29 -7.03 -9.00
N LEU A 70 -5.09 -8.31 -8.67
CA LEU A 70 -6.05 -9.10 -7.89
C LEU A 70 -6.27 -8.53 -6.47
N PRO A 71 -5.22 -8.24 -5.67
CA PRO A 71 -5.39 -7.56 -4.39
C PRO A 71 -6.06 -6.19 -4.53
N GLN A 72 -5.70 -5.40 -5.55
CA GLN A 72 -6.27 -4.06 -5.76
C GLN A 72 -7.77 -4.09 -6.10
N THR A 73 -8.24 -5.18 -6.70
CA THR A 73 -9.66 -5.37 -7.02
C THR A 73 -10.46 -5.82 -5.80
N ILE A 74 -9.88 -6.68 -4.96
CA ILE A 74 -10.55 -7.25 -3.77
C ILE A 74 -10.49 -6.31 -2.57
N ALA A 75 -9.39 -5.56 -2.41
CA ALA A 75 -9.16 -4.69 -1.26
C ALA A 75 -10.26 -3.63 -1.04
N PRO A 76 -10.81 -2.95 -2.07
CA PRO A 76 -11.92 -2.02 -1.89
C PRO A 76 -13.20 -2.70 -1.37
N ALA A 77 -13.48 -3.94 -1.78
CA ALA A 77 -14.66 -4.67 -1.30
C ALA A 77 -14.53 -4.97 0.21
N ILE A 78 -13.36 -5.46 0.63
CA ILE A 78 -13.07 -5.72 2.05
C ILE A 78 -13.03 -4.41 2.84
N GLY A 79 -12.35 -3.39 2.32
CA GLY A 79 -12.20 -2.08 2.96
C GLY A 79 -13.52 -1.34 3.08
N GLY A 80 -14.40 -1.42 2.08
CA GLY A 80 -15.74 -0.84 2.10
C GLY A 80 -16.63 -1.51 3.14
N PHE A 81 -16.61 -2.83 3.25
CA PHE A 81 -17.34 -3.55 4.29
C PHE A 81 -16.83 -3.19 5.70
N LEU A 82 -15.50 -3.14 5.89
CA LEU A 82 -14.89 -2.67 7.14
C LEU A 82 -15.31 -1.23 7.48
N LEU A 83 -15.25 -0.32 6.50
CA LEU A 83 -15.64 1.08 6.66
C LEU A 83 -17.08 1.20 7.14
N ASP A 84 -18.01 0.54 6.45
CA ASP A 84 -19.43 0.60 6.75
C ASP A 84 -19.72 -0.01 8.13
N TYR A 85 -19.26 -1.25 8.38
CA TYR A 85 -19.47 -1.95 9.64
C TYR A 85 -19.03 -1.12 10.87
N PHE A 86 -17.83 -0.55 10.83
CA PHE A 86 -17.33 0.23 11.97
C PHE A 86 -18.01 1.61 12.06
N ASN A 87 -18.33 2.27 10.94
CA ASN A 87 -19.06 3.54 11.01
C ASN A 87 -20.44 3.44 11.66
N HIS A 88 -21.10 2.27 11.63
CA HIS A 88 -22.36 2.06 12.33
C HIS A 88 -22.20 2.03 13.86
N VAL A 89 -21.01 1.70 14.36
CA VAL A 89 -20.71 1.65 15.80
C VAL A 89 -20.43 3.03 16.36
N SER A 90 -19.62 3.83 15.66
CA SER A 90 -19.29 5.20 16.05
C SER A 90 -18.97 6.03 14.81
N PRO A 91 -19.42 7.30 14.75
CA PRO A 91 -19.00 8.23 13.70
C PRO A 91 -17.47 8.26 13.59
N ASN A 92 -16.95 8.29 12.36
CA ASN A 92 -15.52 8.35 12.02
C ASN A 92 -14.67 7.12 12.40
N SER A 93 -15.23 6.12 13.07
CA SER A 93 -14.45 4.93 13.45
C SER A 93 -14.17 4.01 12.27
N GLY A 94 -15.00 4.02 11.23
CA GLY A 94 -14.76 3.27 9.99
C GLY A 94 -13.49 3.70 9.28
N TYR A 95 -13.25 5.01 9.13
CA TYR A 95 -12.02 5.52 8.54
C TYR A 95 -10.80 5.11 9.35
N ARG A 96 -10.88 5.18 10.69
CA ARG A 96 -9.79 4.72 11.56
C ARG A 96 -9.49 3.23 11.37
N ALA A 97 -10.51 2.39 11.21
CA ALA A 97 -10.34 0.96 10.95
C ALA A 97 -9.65 0.69 9.60
N VAL A 98 -10.04 1.40 8.55
CA VAL A 98 -9.43 1.28 7.21
C VAL A 98 -7.97 1.76 7.20
N PHE A 99 -7.68 2.91 7.81
CA PHE A 99 -6.29 3.38 7.88
C PHE A 99 -5.42 2.49 8.79
N ALA A 100 -5.99 1.94 9.88
CA ALA A 100 -5.27 1.01 10.75
C ALA A 100 -4.91 -0.29 10.02
N SER A 101 -5.83 -0.84 9.21
CA SER A 101 -5.53 -2.02 8.40
C SER A 101 -4.43 -1.75 7.38
N ALA A 102 -4.43 -0.57 6.74
CA ALA A 102 -3.36 -0.17 5.83
C ALA A 102 -1.99 -0.14 6.52
N ILE A 103 -1.90 0.38 7.76
CA ILE A 103 -0.66 0.36 8.55
C ILE A 103 -0.21 -1.09 8.81
N VAL A 104 -1.13 -1.99 9.19
CA VAL A 104 -0.81 -3.41 9.39
C VAL A 104 -0.23 -4.03 8.12
N PHE A 105 -0.85 -3.78 6.96
CA PHE A 105 -0.35 -4.29 5.68
C PHE A 105 1.01 -3.71 5.30
N PHE A 106 1.26 -2.41 5.54
CA PHE A 106 2.57 -1.81 5.29
C PHE A 106 3.66 -2.38 6.21
N LEU A 107 3.33 -2.65 7.47
CA LEU A 107 4.25 -3.30 8.40
C LEU A 107 4.54 -4.74 7.98
N LEU A 108 3.51 -5.51 7.61
CA LEU A 108 3.67 -6.87 7.11
C LEU A 108 4.52 -6.89 5.83
N GLY A 109 4.21 -6.02 4.86
CA GLY A 109 5.00 -5.87 3.64
C GLY A 109 6.45 -5.51 3.94
N THR A 110 6.68 -4.57 4.87
CA THR A 110 8.02 -4.21 5.33
C THR A 110 8.76 -5.40 5.93
N VAL A 111 8.10 -6.19 6.78
CA VAL A 111 8.67 -7.39 7.40
C VAL A 111 8.98 -8.45 6.35
N PHE A 112 8.06 -8.79 5.45
CA PHE A 112 8.28 -9.79 4.41
C PHE A 112 9.41 -9.39 3.47
N VAL A 113 9.45 -8.14 3.01
CA VAL A 113 10.55 -7.63 2.19
C VAL A 113 11.87 -7.64 2.97
N SER A 114 11.88 -7.32 4.27
CA SER A 114 13.08 -7.47 5.16
C SER A 114 13.64 -8.88 5.28
N ARG A 115 12.84 -9.90 4.95
CA ARG A 115 13.29 -11.30 4.94
C ARG A 115 13.86 -11.73 3.59
N ILE A 116 13.75 -10.92 2.54
CA ILE A 116 14.35 -11.22 1.23
C ILE A 116 15.87 -10.98 1.34
N LYS A 117 16.58 -12.02 1.76
CA LYS A 117 18.06 -12.06 1.85
C LYS A 117 18.76 -12.22 0.49
N SER A 118 18.01 -12.28 -0.61
CA SER A 118 18.54 -12.66 -1.94
C SER A 118 19.45 -11.62 -2.58
N VAL A 119 19.50 -10.39 -2.06
CA VAL A 119 20.34 -9.32 -2.63
C VAL A 119 20.95 -8.49 -1.49
N ARG A 120 21.89 -9.11 -0.77
CA ARG A 120 23.01 -8.40 -0.15
C ARG A 120 24.27 -8.79 -0.89
#